data_AF-A0A812KAP7-F1
#
_entry.id   AF-A0A812KAP7-F1
#
_cell.length_a   1.000
_cell.length_b   1.000
_cell.length_c   1.000
_cell.angle_alpha   90.00
_cell.angle_beta   90.00
_cell.angle_gamma   90.00
#
_symmetry.space_group_name_H-M   'P 1'
#
loop_
_entity.id
_entity.type
_entity.pdbx_description
1 polymer ?
#
loop_
_entity_poly.entity_id
_entity_poly.type
_entity_poly.pdbx_seq_one_letter_code
_entity_poly.pdbx_strand_id
1 'polypeptide(L)'
;MEERVEQDTVVCEKTEQLGASSDADGFSNTTPGNDENEDAFGEKMEPLKLPGHDVQILRSSWHQLMDAVGHDREQLGDVLYVGLTGSLAVLKDKFITPRAVMSLRLFNGFRVVVEKADDPAALLNFTETLAFKHLSYEVTQVRAGLVADTFLEVLTQNVTEELPQGAGAVWRQILMYVGSAFRYVKQTYGKRLSVIQTDWDNIQNAANAEDEESEVVRSFPKMCAFSNEVMGQPTEGWMEELLAVFSVLVERVGNPSHLVEECDLLSLAMVARSEDIKFERFKPVMLAALRSLLPQTWSTAHEEAWEWLWATISRNLTESTMKVRAFKPYNTKLYAAMTDEHKETFRTTVYTKFFAKCVASQDLFKQSQTRLRYIADRVMAAAYDMMQRDTSEMVDDLSALGLRHVGYGVPIDLFGPFTDTCVEVIKPIVLELPNSVSSKKDMLCPADRAHYLPECELQQHMMIEGFRWSIGLVARILMRTITEGSTAVMQPGPPCDLGYCCSVGACRRRVQASPTR
;
A
#
# COMPACT_ATOMS: atom_id res chain seq x y z
N MET A 1 50.10 -42.04 13.07
CA MET A 1 48.73 -41.48 13.07
C MET A 1 48.87 -39.98 13.19
N GLU A 2 49.38 -39.21 12.22
CA GLU A 2 49.10 -39.17 10.76
C GLU A 2 47.58 -39.28 10.52
N GLU A 3 46.88 -38.24 10.08
CA GLU A 3 47.11 -37.49 8.84
C GLU A 3 47.02 -35.95 8.97
N ARG A 4 47.95 -35.28 8.29
CA ARG A 4 47.80 -33.92 7.75
C ARG A 4 47.32 -34.06 6.30
N VAL A 5 46.38 -33.22 5.87
CA VAL A 5 46.03 -33.08 4.45
C VAL A 5 46.73 -31.84 3.89
N GLU A 6 47.45 -32.06 2.80
CA GLU A 6 48.27 -31.11 2.04
C GLU A 6 47.43 -30.12 1.23
N GLN A 7 48.02 -28.94 1.06
CA GLN A 7 47.67 -27.93 0.07
C GLN A 7 48.21 -28.37 -1.29
N ASP A 8 47.46 -28.09 -2.37
CA ASP A 8 48.07 -27.91 -3.69
C ASP A 8 47.41 -26.74 -4.44
N THR A 9 48.25 -25.73 -4.68
CA THR A 9 48.06 -24.62 -5.61
C THR A 9 48.62 -25.00 -6.97
N VAL A 10 47.88 -24.73 -8.06
CA VAL A 10 48.47 -24.68 -9.41
C VAL A 10 48.06 -23.38 -10.10
N VAL A 11 49.08 -22.69 -10.60
CA VAL A 11 49.08 -21.44 -11.35
C VAL A 11 49.46 -21.75 -12.82
N CYS A 12 49.22 -20.77 -13.71
CA CYS A 12 49.70 -20.61 -15.09
C CYS A 12 48.85 -21.28 -16.19
N GLU A 13 48.62 -20.71 -17.38
CA GLU A 13 49.17 -19.50 -18.01
C GLU A 13 48.33 -19.09 -19.25
N LYS A 14 48.56 -17.87 -19.71
CA LYS A 14 48.03 -17.23 -20.92
C LYS A 14 48.45 -17.95 -22.21
N THR A 15 47.69 -17.78 -23.29
CA THR A 15 48.28 -17.71 -24.65
C THR A 15 47.51 -16.72 -25.53
N GLU A 16 48.30 -15.99 -26.31
CA GLU A 16 48.03 -14.76 -27.05
C GLU A 16 47.34 -14.94 -28.41
N GLN A 17 46.89 -13.79 -28.90
CA GLN A 17 46.37 -13.46 -30.23
C GLN A 17 47.32 -13.78 -31.38
N LEU A 18 46.76 -14.04 -32.57
CA LEU A 18 47.34 -13.69 -33.88
C LEU A 18 46.18 -13.42 -34.86
N GLY A 19 46.23 -12.27 -35.55
CA GLY A 19 45.21 -11.83 -36.52
C GLY A 19 45.62 -12.02 -37.99
N ALA A 20 44.68 -11.79 -38.92
CA ALA A 20 44.80 -10.90 -40.09
C ALA A 20 43.74 -11.16 -41.19
N SER A 21 43.12 -10.04 -41.61
CA SER A 21 42.71 -9.60 -42.98
C SER A 21 41.62 -10.29 -43.82
N SER A 22 40.57 -9.48 -44.10
CA SER A 22 39.96 -9.10 -45.40
C SER A 22 39.46 -10.18 -46.37
N ASP A 23 38.15 -10.25 -46.63
CA ASP A 23 37.44 -9.50 -47.68
C ASP A 23 35.95 -9.93 -47.79
N ALA A 24 35.18 -9.05 -48.44
CA ALA A 24 33.72 -9.03 -48.67
C ALA A 24 33.03 -10.35 -49.07
N ASP A 25 31.82 -10.59 -48.52
CA ASP A 25 30.58 -10.57 -49.31
C ASP A 25 29.33 -10.69 -48.42
N GLY A 26 28.28 -9.94 -48.78
CA GLY A 26 27.09 -9.75 -47.97
C GLY A 26 26.12 -10.94 -47.95
N PHE A 27 25.35 -11.04 -46.87
CA PHE A 27 23.89 -11.23 -46.89
C PHE A 27 23.36 -11.04 -45.46
N SER A 28 22.44 -10.09 -45.27
CA SER A 28 21.79 -9.83 -43.99
C SER A 28 20.80 -10.94 -43.66
N ASN A 29 20.92 -11.54 -42.48
CA ASN A 29 19.84 -12.27 -41.84
C ASN A 29 19.79 -11.84 -40.37
N THR A 30 19.21 -10.66 -40.12
CA THR A 30 18.84 -10.23 -38.78
C THR A 30 17.54 -10.91 -38.39
N THR A 31 17.63 -11.93 -37.55
CA THR A 31 16.53 -12.35 -36.68
C THR A 31 16.45 -11.36 -35.52
N PRO A 32 15.36 -10.59 -35.33
CA PRO A 32 15.21 -9.75 -34.15
C PRO A 32 14.50 -10.54 -33.05
N GLY A 33 15.22 -10.78 -31.95
CA GLY A 33 14.65 -11.24 -30.69
C GLY A 33 15.36 -12.45 -30.09
N ASN A 34 16.03 -12.26 -28.93
CA ASN A 34 15.58 -12.89 -27.67
C ASN A 34 16.48 -12.70 -26.43
N ASP A 35 17.68 -12.11 -26.50
CA ASP A 35 18.63 -12.29 -25.37
C ASP A 35 18.86 -11.08 -24.42
N GLU A 36 18.19 -9.94 -24.59
CA GLU A 36 18.53 -8.73 -23.80
C GLU A 36 17.80 -8.56 -22.46
N ASN A 37 16.94 -9.49 -22.04
CA ASN A 37 16.19 -9.35 -20.77
C ASN A 37 16.56 -10.36 -19.67
N GLU A 38 17.60 -11.19 -19.86
CA GLU A 38 17.93 -12.24 -18.90
C GLU A 38 18.50 -11.70 -17.56
N ASP A 39 19.12 -10.51 -17.57
CA ASP A 39 19.76 -9.85 -16.41
C ASP A 39 19.31 -8.38 -16.20
N ALA A 40 18.12 -7.99 -16.70
CA ALA A 40 17.75 -6.58 -16.89
C ALA A 40 17.50 -5.72 -15.63
N PHE A 41 17.76 -6.23 -14.42
CA PHE A 41 17.69 -5.42 -13.21
C PHE A 41 19.05 -5.44 -12.51
N GLY A 42 19.80 -4.36 -12.68
CA GLY A 42 20.95 -4.03 -11.83
C GLY A 42 20.52 -3.61 -10.43
N GLU A 43 21.21 -2.64 -9.82
CA GLU A 43 20.91 -2.13 -8.47
C GLU A 43 19.54 -1.44 -8.30
N LYS A 44 18.78 -1.19 -9.39
CA LYS A 44 17.51 -0.47 -9.36
C LYS A 44 16.48 -1.06 -10.33
N MET A 45 15.21 -0.96 -9.93
CA MET A 45 14.07 -1.31 -10.78
C MET A 45 13.73 -0.15 -11.72
N GLU A 46 13.90 -0.35 -13.03
CA GLU A 46 13.56 0.66 -14.03
C GLU A 46 12.10 0.55 -14.50
N PRO A 47 11.42 1.68 -14.79
CA PRO A 47 10.07 1.65 -15.36
C PRO A 47 10.03 1.01 -16.75
N LEU A 48 9.15 0.02 -16.95
CA LEU A 48 8.89 -0.53 -18.28
C LEU A 48 8.21 0.50 -19.18
N LYS A 49 8.84 0.82 -20.32
CA LYS A 49 8.28 1.69 -21.35
C LYS A 49 7.78 0.84 -22.51
N LEU A 50 6.46 0.74 -22.65
CA LEU A 50 5.83 0.10 -23.81
C LEU A 50 5.52 1.16 -24.88
N PRO A 51 5.84 0.91 -26.16
CA PRO A 51 5.34 1.72 -27.26
C PRO A 51 3.81 1.82 -27.24
N GLY A 52 3.24 2.96 -27.64
CA GLY A 52 1.79 3.16 -27.63
C GLY A 52 1.01 2.13 -28.46
N HIS A 53 1.63 1.63 -29.54
CA HIS A 53 1.10 0.52 -30.33
C HIS A 53 0.99 -0.78 -29.51
N ASP A 54 2.00 -1.09 -28.69
CA ASP A 54 2.02 -2.32 -27.89
C ASP A 54 1.02 -2.23 -26.73
N VAL A 55 0.84 -1.04 -26.16
CA VAL A 55 -0.25 -0.78 -25.20
C VAL A 55 -1.62 -1.03 -25.84
N GLN A 56 -1.82 -0.60 -27.08
CA GLN A 56 -3.07 -0.86 -27.81
C GLN A 56 -3.27 -2.36 -28.05
N ILE A 57 -2.24 -3.10 -28.47
CA ILE A 57 -2.29 -4.57 -28.60
C ILE A 57 -2.70 -5.23 -27.28
N LEU A 58 -2.08 -4.81 -26.18
CA LEU A 58 -2.35 -5.35 -24.85
C LEU A 58 -3.82 -5.11 -24.44
N ARG A 59 -4.31 -3.88 -24.64
CA ARG A 59 -5.70 -3.51 -24.37
C ARG A 59 -6.67 -4.29 -25.26
N SER A 60 -6.45 -4.32 -26.56
CA SER A 60 -7.33 -5.02 -27.51
C SER A 60 -7.42 -6.51 -27.22
N SER A 61 -6.28 -7.17 -26.98
CA SER A 61 -6.27 -8.61 -26.65
C SER A 61 -6.91 -8.92 -25.29
N TRP A 62 -6.76 -8.04 -24.28
CA TRP A 62 -7.51 -8.16 -23.01
C TRP A 62 -9.02 -8.04 -23.20
N HIS A 63 -9.47 -7.08 -24.03
CA HIS A 63 -10.89 -6.92 -24.34
C HIS A 63 -11.45 -8.13 -25.09
N GLN A 64 -10.75 -8.65 -26.10
CA GLN A 64 -11.17 -9.87 -26.81
C GLN A 64 -11.32 -11.07 -25.86
N LEU A 65 -10.42 -11.21 -24.88
CA LEU A 65 -10.54 -12.26 -23.86
C LEU A 65 -11.77 -12.06 -22.97
N MET A 66 -12.04 -10.82 -22.56
CA MET A 66 -13.25 -10.48 -21.80
C MET A 66 -14.53 -10.79 -22.57
N ASP A 67 -14.57 -10.42 -23.84
CA ASP A 67 -15.72 -10.63 -24.73
C ASP A 67 -15.96 -12.14 -24.93
N ALA A 68 -14.89 -12.91 -25.15
CA ALA A 68 -14.95 -14.36 -25.32
C ALA A 68 -15.49 -15.11 -24.09
N VAL A 69 -15.24 -14.59 -22.88
CA VAL A 69 -15.71 -15.16 -21.60
C VAL A 69 -17.02 -14.51 -21.13
N GLY A 70 -17.68 -13.72 -21.98
CA GLY A 70 -19.02 -13.18 -21.71
C GLY A 70 -19.08 -11.97 -20.78
N HIS A 71 -17.98 -11.20 -20.69
CA HIS A 71 -17.81 -10.03 -19.81
C HIS A 71 -17.99 -10.30 -18.31
N ASP A 72 -17.97 -11.58 -17.89
CA ASP A 72 -18.10 -11.95 -16.50
C ASP A 72 -16.72 -12.05 -15.82
N ARG A 73 -16.46 -11.11 -14.91
CA ARG A 73 -15.23 -11.04 -14.11
C ARG A 73 -14.97 -12.30 -13.29
N GLU A 74 -16.02 -12.95 -12.79
CA GLU A 74 -15.90 -14.14 -11.96
C GLU A 74 -15.51 -15.34 -12.81
N GLN A 75 -16.11 -15.47 -13.99
CA GLN A 75 -15.77 -16.53 -14.95
C GLN A 75 -14.35 -16.38 -15.48
N LEU A 76 -13.94 -15.18 -15.93
CA LEU A 76 -12.57 -15.00 -16.41
C LEU A 76 -11.55 -15.20 -15.28
N GLY A 77 -11.84 -14.70 -14.08
CA GLY A 77 -11.02 -14.96 -12.89
C GLY A 77 -10.89 -16.46 -12.60
N ASP A 78 -11.98 -17.22 -12.76
CA ASP A 78 -11.98 -18.67 -12.54
C ASP A 78 -11.19 -19.43 -13.60
N VAL A 79 -11.31 -19.06 -14.87
CA VAL A 79 -10.50 -19.60 -15.97
C VAL A 79 -9.01 -19.37 -15.70
N LEU A 80 -8.64 -18.15 -15.30
CA LEU A 80 -7.27 -17.81 -14.91
C LEU A 80 -6.79 -18.64 -13.71
N TYR A 81 -7.64 -18.79 -12.67
CA TYR A 81 -7.31 -19.60 -11.50
C TYR A 81 -7.06 -21.07 -11.87
N VAL A 82 -7.94 -21.67 -12.68
CA VAL A 82 -7.80 -23.07 -13.11
C VAL A 82 -6.52 -23.27 -13.92
N GLY A 83 -6.26 -22.39 -14.89
CA GLY A 83 -5.03 -22.46 -15.69
C GLY A 83 -3.79 -22.36 -14.80
N LEU A 84 -3.70 -21.30 -13.99
CA LEU A 84 -2.50 -21.04 -13.19
C LEU A 84 -2.28 -22.08 -12.09
N THR A 85 -3.32 -22.56 -11.42
CA THR A 85 -3.17 -23.61 -10.40
C THR A 85 -2.83 -24.97 -11.00
N GLY A 86 -3.26 -25.23 -12.23
CA GLY A 86 -2.84 -26.39 -13.01
C GLY A 86 -1.34 -26.35 -13.31
N SER A 87 -0.86 -25.24 -13.88
CA SER A 87 0.55 -25.06 -14.25
C SER A 87 1.49 -24.91 -13.04
N LEU A 88 0.99 -24.40 -11.92
CA LEU A 88 1.72 -24.23 -10.66
C LEU A 88 1.33 -25.28 -9.62
N ALA A 89 1.03 -26.52 -10.05
CA ALA A 89 0.58 -27.60 -9.15
C ALA A 89 1.55 -27.86 -7.97
N VAL A 90 2.84 -27.60 -8.13
CA VAL A 90 3.86 -27.71 -7.06
C VAL A 90 3.60 -26.74 -5.90
N LEU A 91 2.88 -25.64 -6.14
CA LEU A 91 2.52 -24.63 -5.14
C LEU A 91 1.07 -24.81 -4.65
N LYS A 92 0.43 -25.95 -4.91
CA LYS A 92 -0.98 -26.19 -4.55
C LYS A 92 -1.25 -25.98 -3.05
N ASP A 93 -0.29 -26.32 -2.19
CA ASP A 93 -0.36 -26.10 -0.73
C ASP A 93 -0.32 -24.62 -0.34
N LYS A 94 0.14 -23.73 -1.22
CA LYS A 94 0.18 -22.28 -1.01
C LYS A 94 -1.11 -21.57 -1.43
N PHE A 95 -1.99 -22.21 -2.21
CA PHE A 95 -3.30 -21.66 -2.58
C PHE A 95 -4.33 -21.87 -1.46
N ILE A 96 -4.04 -21.34 -0.26
CA ILE A 96 -4.93 -21.42 0.92
C ILE A 96 -6.12 -20.45 0.87
N THR A 97 -6.05 -19.43 0.01
CA THR A 97 -7.12 -18.45 -0.14
C THR A 97 -8.32 -19.10 -0.85
N PRO A 98 -9.57 -18.87 -0.41
CA PRO A 98 -10.76 -19.39 -1.09
C PRO A 98 -10.74 -19.08 -2.59
N ARG A 99 -11.08 -20.08 -3.42
CA ARG A 99 -10.99 -20.01 -4.89
C ARG A 99 -11.61 -18.73 -5.46
N ALA A 100 -12.86 -18.42 -5.13
CA ALA A 100 -13.54 -17.23 -5.62
C ALA A 100 -12.77 -15.92 -5.32
N VAL A 101 -12.17 -15.82 -4.13
CA VAL A 101 -11.36 -14.65 -3.75
C VAL A 101 -10.07 -14.60 -4.56
N MET A 102 -9.41 -15.75 -4.76
CA MET A 102 -8.18 -15.80 -5.57
C MET A 102 -8.46 -15.52 -7.05
N SER A 103 -9.52 -16.08 -7.62
CA SER A 103 -9.99 -15.82 -8.99
C SER A 103 -10.19 -14.32 -9.22
N LEU A 104 -10.87 -13.63 -8.30
CA LEU A 104 -11.07 -12.19 -8.38
C LEU A 104 -9.77 -11.38 -8.25
N ARG A 105 -8.84 -11.83 -7.39
CA ARG A 105 -7.51 -11.20 -7.25
C ARG A 105 -6.67 -11.35 -8.53
N LEU A 106 -6.69 -12.52 -9.15
CA LEU A 106 -6.02 -12.78 -10.42
C LEU A 106 -6.58 -11.88 -11.51
N PHE A 107 -7.91 -11.91 -11.71
CA PHE A 107 -8.59 -11.04 -12.66
C PHE A 107 -8.18 -9.57 -12.51
N ASN A 108 -8.28 -9.04 -11.28
CA ASN A 108 -7.91 -7.65 -11.01
C ASN A 108 -6.41 -7.39 -11.20
N GLY A 109 -5.55 -8.35 -10.87
CA GLY A 109 -4.12 -8.26 -11.10
C GLY A 109 -3.80 -8.02 -12.57
N PHE A 110 -4.26 -8.92 -13.46
CA PHE A 110 -4.06 -8.79 -14.90
C PHE A 110 -4.72 -7.53 -15.47
N ARG A 111 -5.96 -7.22 -15.09
CA ARG A 111 -6.67 -6.01 -15.53
C ARG A 111 -5.87 -4.73 -15.22
N VAL A 112 -5.38 -4.58 -13.99
CA VAL A 112 -4.66 -3.36 -13.58
C VAL A 112 -3.30 -3.25 -14.28
N VAL A 113 -2.63 -4.37 -14.57
CA VAL A 113 -1.42 -4.36 -15.41
C VAL A 113 -1.73 -3.75 -16.78
N VAL A 114 -2.85 -4.15 -17.41
CA VAL A 114 -3.28 -3.61 -18.72
C VAL A 114 -3.67 -2.13 -18.64
N GLU A 115 -4.43 -1.76 -17.60
CA GLU A 115 -4.89 -0.38 -17.43
C GLU A 115 -3.73 0.60 -17.27
N LYS A 116 -2.70 0.21 -16.51
CA LYS A 116 -1.54 1.06 -16.20
C LYS A 116 -0.41 0.97 -17.22
N ALA A 117 -0.55 0.18 -18.28
CA ALA A 117 0.52 -0.08 -19.23
C ALA A 117 1.04 1.15 -19.99
N ASP A 118 0.25 2.22 -20.09
CA ASP A 118 0.65 3.51 -20.70
C ASP A 118 1.33 4.49 -19.72
N ASP A 119 1.33 4.19 -18.43
CA ASP A 119 2.01 4.98 -17.40
C ASP A 119 3.10 4.14 -16.73
N PRO A 120 4.37 4.25 -17.19
CA PRO A 120 5.49 3.49 -16.65
C PRO A 120 5.66 3.65 -15.13
N ALA A 121 5.38 4.84 -14.58
CA ALA A 121 5.51 5.09 -13.15
C ALA A 121 4.37 4.40 -12.37
N ALA A 122 3.13 4.49 -12.86
CA ALA A 122 2.00 3.80 -12.23
C ALA A 122 2.13 2.27 -12.32
N LEU A 123 2.62 1.74 -13.45
CA LEU A 123 2.88 0.32 -13.63
C LEU A 123 3.99 -0.17 -12.69
N LEU A 124 5.10 0.56 -12.59
CA LEU A 124 6.18 0.26 -11.64
C LEU A 124 5.66 0.20 -10.21
N ASN A 125 4.97 1.26 -9.75
CA ASN A 125 4.41 1.32 -8.39
C ASN A 125 3.44 0.16 -8.10
N PHE A 126 2.59 -0.19 -9.07
CA PHE A 126 1.68 -1.33 -8.93
C PHE A 126 2.43 -2.66 -8.84
N THR A 127 3.44 -2.84 -9.69
CA THR A 127 4.24 -4.06 -9.77
C THR A 127 5.06 -4.26 -8.49
N GLU A 128 5.69 -3.19 -7.96
CA GLU A 128 6.37 -3.23 -6.67
C GLU A 128 5.41 -3.58 -5.53
N THR A 129 4.22 -2.99 -5.52
CA THR A 129 3.19 -3.31 -4.52
C THR A 129 2.81 -4.80 -4.57
N LEU A 130 2.66 -5.37 -5.77
CA LEU A 130 2.43 -6.79 -5.93
C LEU A 130 3.64 -7.62 -5.47
N ALA A 131 4.86 -7.17 -5.76
CA ALA A 131 6.09 -7.84 -5.38
C ALA A 131 6.22 -7.99 -3.85
N PHE A 132 5.92 -6.93 -3.09
CA PHE A 132 5.88 -6.98 -1.63
C PHE A 132 4.84 -7.98 -1.11
N LYS A 133 3.67 -8.07 -1.75
CA LYS A 133 2.64 -9.09 -1.42
C LYS A 133 3.10 -10.52 -1.70
N HIS A 134 4.11 -10.71 -2.57
CA HIS A 134 4.65 -12.02 -2.92
C HIS A 134 5.99 -12.33 -2.25
N LEU A 135 6.46 -11.49 -1.31
CA LEU A 135 7.78 -11.60 -0.71
C LEU A 135 8.02 -12.96 -0.01
N SER A 136 6.98 -13.51 0.62
CA SER A 136 7.01 -14.81 1.30
C SER A 136 7.11 -15.99 0.33
N TYR A 137 6.79 -15.79 -0.95
CA TYR A 137 6.88 -16.82 -1.98
C TYR A 137 8.22 -16.73 -2.70
N GLU A 138 8.72 -17.88 -3.12
CA GLU A 138 9.88 -17.94 -4.00
C GLU A 138 9.42 -17.77 -5.45
N VAL A 139 9.68 -16.60 -6.00
CA VAL A 139 9.38 -16.29 -7.40
C VAL A 139 10.68 -16.47 -8.17
N THR A 140 10.75 -17.48 -9.02
CA THR A 140 11.90 -17.74 -9.91
C THR A 140 11.57 -17.29 -11.33
N GLN A 141 12.59 -17.10 -12.17
CA GLN A 141 12.40 -16.80 -13.59
C GLN A 141 11.57 -17.89 -14.29
N VAL A 142 11.82 -19.16 -13.97
CA VAL A 142 11.04 -20.30 -14.48
C VAL A 142 9.58 -20.19 -14.08
N ARG A 143 9.27 -19.87 -12.82
CA ARG A 143 7.88 -19.69 -12.37
C ARG A 143 7.20 -18.49 -13.03
N ALA A 144 7.92 -17.40 -13.25
CA ALA A 144 7.40 -16.24 -13.99
C ALA A 144 7.08 -16.60 -15.46
N GLY A 145 7.98 -17.33 -16.11
CA GLY A 145 7.76 -17.87 -17.46
C GLY A 145 6.52 -18.75 -17.54
N LEU A 146 6.36 -19.68 -16.59
CA LEU A 146 5.16 -20.54 -16.51
C LEU A 146 3.86 -19.73 -16.38
N VAL A 147 3.85 -18.67 -15.56
CA VAL A 147 2.69 -17.79 -15.44
C VAL A 147 2.38 -17.09 -16.76
N ALA A 148 3.41 -16.59 -17.45
CA ALA A 148 3.25 -15.95 -18.76
C ALA A 148 2.72 -16.92 -19.81
N ASP A 149 3.30 -18.11 -19.90
CA ASP A 149 2.92 -19.14 -20.86
C ASP A 149 1.49 -19.63 -20.60
N THR A 150 1.13 -19.86 -19.34
CA THR A 150 -0.23 -20.25 -18.95
C THR A 150 -1.25 -19.17 -19.29
N PHE A 151 -0.91 -17.90 -19.08
CA PHE A 151 -1.79 -16.80 -19.46
C PHE A 151 -1.98 -16.74 -20.98
N LEU A 152 -0.92 -16.93 -21.76
CA LEU A 152 -1.00 -16.99 -23.22
C LEU A 152 -1.83 -18.18 -23.71
N GLU A 153 -1.73 -19.32 -23.05
CA GLU A 153 -2.61 -20.48 -23.32
C GLU A 153 -4.07 -20.14 -23.04
N VAL A 154 -4.39 -19.51 -21.90
CA VAL A 154 -5.74 -19.04 -21.59
C VAL A 154 -6.23 -18.07 -22.67
N LEU A 155 -5.40 -17.12 -23.08
CA LEU A 155 -5.74 -16.14 -24.12
C LEU A 155 -6.06 -16.83 -25.45
N THR A 156 -5.21 -17.73 -25.90
CA THR A 156 -5.35 -18.42 -27.20
C THR A 156 -6.46 -19.47 -27.23
N GLN A 157 -6.78 -20.10 -26.10
CA GLN A 157 -7.84 -21.11 -26.03
C GLN A 157 -9.25 -20.50 -25.97
N ASN A 158 -9.39 -19.30 -25.40
CA ASN A 158 -10.69 -18.67 -25.21
C ASN A 158 -11.03 -17.70 -26.34
N VAL A 159 -10.05 -16.97 -26.88
CA VAL A 159 -10.30 -16.04 -27.99
C VAL A 159 -10.42 -16.83 -29.30
N THR A 160 -11.61 -16.80 -29.89
CA THR A 160 -11.90 -17.49 -31.17
C THR A 160 -11.55 -16.64 -32.40
N GLU A 161 -11.44 -15.33 -32.24
CA GLU A 161 -11.00 -14.39 -33.26
C GLU A 161 -9.47 -14.37 -33.37
N GLU A 162 -8.94 -13.89 -34.50
CA GLU A 162 -7.50 -13.72 -34.65
C GLU A 162 -7.00 -12.62 -33.70
N LEU A 163 -6.08 -12.98 -32.80
CA LEU A 163 -5.44 -12.03 -31.89
C LEU A 163 -4.63 -10.99 -32.68
N PRO A 164 -4.51 -9.75 -32.18
CA PRO A 164 -3.65 -8.74 -32.78
C PRO A 164 -2.21 -9.26 -32.95
N GLN A 165 -1.61 -8.97 -34.10
CA GLN A 165 -0.23 -9.38 -34.39
C GLN A 165 0.72 -8.87 -33.29
N GLY A 166 1.52 -9.77 -32.72
CA GLY A 166 2.45 -9.43 -31.64
C GLY A 166 1.86 -9.52 -30.22
N ALA A 167 0.57 -9.84 -30.04
CA ALA A 167 -0.05 -9.98 -28.72
C ALA A 167 0.74 -10.91 -27.78
N GLY A 168 1.19 -12.06 -28.29
CA GLY A 168 1.99 -13.00 -27.49
C GLY A 168 3.31 -12.42 -26.98
N ALA A 169 4.00 -11.62 -27.80
CA ALA A 169 5.28 -11.00 -27.42
C ALA A 169 5.07 -9.91 -26.37
N VAL A 170 4.07 -9.04 -26.56
CA VAL A 170 3.77 -7.95 -25.61
C VAL A 170 3.33 -8.48 -24.25
N TRP A 171 2.45 -9.49 -24.23
CA TRP A 171 2.02 -10.13 -22.98
C TRP A 171 3.17 -10.83 -22.26
N ARG A 172 4.04 -11.54 -22.99
CA ARG A 172 5.21 -12.16 -22.38
C ARG A 172 6.16 -11.11 -21.82
N GLN A 173 6.40 -10.01 -22.52
CA GLN A 173 7.27 -8.92 -22.06
C GLN A 173 6.76 -8.33 -20.72
N ILE A 174 5.48 -7.96 -20.64
CA ILE A 174 4.94 -7.34 -19.43
C ILE A 174 4.86 -8.32 -18.24
N LEU A 175 4.53 -9.60 -18.47
CA LEU A 175 4.46 -10.59 -17.40
C LEU A 175 5.86 -11.01 -16.90
N MET A 176 6.85 -11.08 -17.80
CA MET A 176 8.25 -11.29 -17.42
C MET A 176 8.82 -10.09 -16.65
N TYR A 177 8.44 -8.86 -17.02
CA TYR A 177 8.76 -7.66 -16.24
C TYR A 177 8.19 -7.75 -14.82
N VAL A 178 6.91 -8.14 -14.67
CA VAL A 178 6.28 -8.34 -13.34
C VAL A 178 7.03 -9.41 -12.52
N GLY A 179 7.36 -10.56 -13.13
CA GLY A 179 8.11 -11.62 -12.44
C GLY A 179 9.52 -11.18 -12.02
N SER A 180 10.17 -10.34 -12.83
CA SER A 180 11.50 -9.81 -12.53
C SER A 180 11.46 -8.78 -11.39
N ALA A 181 10.42 -7.96 -11.32
CA ALA A 181 10.16 -7.10 -10.18
C ALA A 181 10.06 -7.87 -8.86
N PHE A 182 9.35 -9.01 -8.87
CA PHE A 182 9.16 -9.84 -7.68
C PHE A 182 10.50 -10.38 -7.19
N ARG A 183 11.35 -10.82 -8.11
CA ARG A 183 12.72 -11.26 -7.82
C ARG A 183 13.57 -10.14 -7.25
N TYR A 184 13.57 -8.96 -7.89
CA TYR A 184 14.32 -7.80 -7.44
C TYR A 184 13.92 -7.40 -6.02
N VAL A 185 12.63 -7.23 -5.74
CA VAL A 185 12.14 -6.86 -4.39
C VAL A 185 12.55 -7.90 -3.35
N LYS A 186 12.47 -9.19 -3.69
CA LYS A 186 12.90 -10.26 -2.79
C LYS A 186 14.40 -10.22 -2.50
N GLN A 187 15.24 -10.05 -3.52
CA GLN A 187 16.69 -10.00 -3.37
C GLN A 187 17.14 -8.74 -2.59
N THR A 188 16.54 -7.59 -2.91
CA THR A 188 16.91 -6.29 -2.34
C THR A 188 16.40 -6.10 -0.92
N TYR A 189 15.16 -6.50 -0.63
CA TYR A 189 14.50 -6.21 0.65
C TYR A 189 14.30 -7.44 1.53
N GLY A 190 14.26 -8.65 0.97
CA GLY A 190 13.95 -9.87 1.73
C GLY A 190 14.92 -10.12 2.89
N LYS A 191 16.23 -9.93 2.66
CA LYS A 191 17.23 -10.09 3.72
C LYS A 191 17.06 -9.04 4.84
N ARG A 192 16.81 -7.77 4.47
CA ARG A 192 16.60 -6.68 5.45
C ARG A 192 15.37 -6.95 6.30
N LEU A 193 14.27 -7.34 5.66
CA LEU A 193 13.00 -7.65 6.33
C LEU A 193 13.15 -8.84 7.27
N SER A 194 13.88 -9.89 6.87
CA SER A 194 14.18 -11.02 7.74
C SER A 194 14.99 -10.61 8.98
N VAL A 195 15.99 -9.73 8.82
CA VAL A 195 16.78 -9.21 9.94
C VAL A 195 15.89 -8.41 10.89
N ILE A 196 15.14 -7.44 10.36
CA ILE A 196 14.22 -6.60 11.14
C ILE A 196 13.21 -7.44 11.92
N GLN A 197 12.58 -8.42 11.28
CA GLN A 197 11.58 -9.28 11.92
C GLN A 197 12.21 -10.12 13.04
N THR A 198 13.36 -10.73 12.77
CA THR A 198 14.08 -11.54 13.78
C THR A 198 14.51 -10.70 14.98
N ASP A 199 15.04 -9.50 14.73
CA ASP A 199 15.43 -8.55 15.75
C ASP A 199 14.24 -8.12 16.60
N TRP A 200 13.12 -7.80 15.94
CA TRP A 200 11.92 -7.35 16.60
C TRP A 200 11.30 -8.45 17.48
N ASP A 201 11.23 -9.68 16.98
CA ASP A 201 10.77 -10.84 17.74
C ASP A 201 11.65 -11.06 18.98
N ASN A 202 12.98 -10.97 18.85
CA ASN A 202 13.90 -11.09 19.98
C ASN A 202 13.68 -9.99 21.03
N ILE A 203 13.50 -8.75 20.60
CA ILE A 203 13.21 -7.61 21.49
C ILE A 203 11.88 -7.81 22.21
N GLN A 204 10.82 -8.18 21.50
CA GLN A 204 9.50 -8.40 22.10
C GLN A 204 9.51 -9.57 23.09
N ASN A 205 10.17 -10.68 22.74
CA ASN A 205 10.31 -11.82 23.63
C ASN A 205 11.09 -11.47 24.90
N ALA A 206 12.17 -10.68 24.77
CA ALA A 206 12.94 -10.22 25.92
C ALA A 206 12.16 -9.27 26.83
N ALA A 207 11.33 -8.39 26.25
CA ALA A 207 10.46 -7.48 27.00
C ALA A 207 9.33 -8.22 27.72
N ASN A 208 8.74 -9.24 27.10
CA ASN A 208 7.67 -10.05 27.71
C ASN A 208 8.18 -11.00 28.80
N ALA A 209 9.46 -11.34 28.79
CA ALA A 209 10.11 -12.17 29.79
C ALA A 209 10.63 -11.36 31.00
N GLU A 210 10.34 -10.06 31.08
CA GLU A 210 10.64 -9.25 32.27
C GLU A 210 9.67 -9.56 33.41
N ASP A 211 10.23 -9.90 34.58
CA ASP A 211 9.52 -9.78 35.84
C ASP A 211 9.45 -8.28 36.22
N GLU A 212 8.31 -7.82 36.76
CA GLU A 212 8.06 -6.41 37.13
C GLU A 212 9.12 -5.79 38.06
N GLU A 213 9.94 -6.61 38.73
CA GLU A 213 11.02 -6.19 39.64
C GLU A 213 12.39 -5.96 38.96
N SER A 214 12.52 -6.15 37.64
CA SER A 214 13.81 -5.93 36.96
C SER A 214 14.09 -4.45 36.70
N GLU A 215 15.21 -3.93 37.23
CA GLU A 215 15.70 -2.57 36.94
C GLU A 215 16.24 -2.40 35.49
N VAL A 216 16.34 -3.49 34.72
CA VAL A 216 16.89 -3.48 33.36
C VAL A 216 15.80 -3.13 32.36
N VAL A 217 15.99 -2.06 31.60
CA VAL A 217 15.07 -1.68 30.53
C VAL A 217 15.25 -2.60 29.32
N ARG A 218 14.27 -3.44 28.97
CA ARG A 218 14.32 -4.27 27.74
C ARG A 218 13.22 -3.98 26.73
N SER A 219 12.23 -3.16 27.06
CA SER A 219 11.24 -2.73 26.06
C SER A 219 11.80 -1.64 25.15
N PHE A 220 11.49 -1.72 23.86
CA PHE A 220 11.95 -0.75 22.86
C PHE A 220 11.54 0.70 23.19
N PRO A 221 10.28 1.02 23.55
CA PRO A 221 9.90 2.39 23.88
C PRO A 221 10.66 2.95 25.09
N LYS A 222 10.82 2.16 26.15
CA LYS A 222 11.55 2.58 27.35
C LYS A 222 13.03 2.79 27.05
N MET A 223 13.64 1.93 26.22
CA MET A 223 15.04 2.08 25.83
C MET A 223 15.28 3.29 24.91
N CYS A 224 14.31 3.61 24.04
CA CYS A 224 14.33 4.84 23.26
C CYS A 224 14.23 6.08 24.16
N ALA A 225 13.33 6.08 25.15
CA ALA A 225 13.22 7.18 26.11
C ALA A 225 14.53 7.38 26.90
N PHE A 226 15.13 6.30 27.39
CA PHE A 226 16.43 6.32 28.05
C PHE A 226 17.54 6.86 27.13
N SER A 227 17.60 6.38 25.88
CA SER A 227 18.60 6.83 24.90
C SER A 227 18.43 8.32 24.55
N ASN A 228 17.19 8.81 24.47
CA ASN A 228 16.88 10.21 24.22
C ASN A 228 17.33 11.11 25.38
N GLU A 229 17.08 10.67 26.62
CA GLU A 229 17.55 11.36 27.84
C GLU A 229 19.07 11.43 27.92
N VAL A 230 19.77 10.32 27.63
CA VAL A 230 21.23 10.27 27.56
C VAL A 230 21.79 11.23 26.50
N MET A 231 21.05 11.46 25.41
CA MET A 231 21.39 12.45 24.37
C MET A 231 21.05 13.89 24.77
N GLY A 232 20.53 14.12 25.97
CA GLY A 232 20.20 15.46 26.50
C GLY A 232 18.94 16.08 25.89
N GLN A 233 18.02 15.25 25.39
CA GLN A 233 16.81 15.71 24.71
C GLN A 233 15.56 15.18 25.45
N PRO A 234 14.55 16.03 25.71
CA PRO A 234 13.27 15.53 26.21
C PRO A 234 12.54 14.75 25.11
N THR A 235 11.71 13.79 25.50
CA THR A 235 10.80 13.13 24.57
C THR A 235 9.67 14.10 24.23
N GLU A 236 9.64 14.54 22.97
CA GLU A 236 8.61 15.45 22.45
C GLU A 236 7.31 14.68 22.15
N GLY A 237 6.16 15.35 22.20
CA GLY A 237 4.85 14.69 22.05
C GLY A 237 4.70 13.88 20.76
N TRP A 238 5.28 14.32 19.65
CA TRP A 238 5.29 13.54 18.40
C TRP A 238 6.10 12.24 18.50
N MET A 239 7.16 12.22 19.30
CA MET A 239 8.00 11.03 19.51
C MET A 239 7.26 10.03 20.40
N GLU A 240 6.46 10.48 21.36
CA GLU A 240 5.58 9.62 22.15
C GLU A 240 4.55 8.91 21.26
N GLU A 241 3.88 9.65 20.36
CA GLU A 241 2.96 9.06 19.38
C GLU A 241 3.66 8.04 18.48
N LEU A 242 4.87 8.37 17.99
CA LEU A 242 5.67 7.47 17.16
C LEU A 242 6.03 6.19 17.92
N LEU A 243 6.47 6.30 19.17
CA LEU A 243 6.85 5.15 20.00
C LEU A 243 5.64 4.26 20.33
N ALA A 244 4.45 4.85 20.53
CA ALA A 244 3.23 4.11 20.83
C ALA A 244 2.82 3.15 19.70
N VAL A 245 3.11 3.50 18.43
CA VAL A 245 2.75 2.70 17.25
C VAL A 245 3.95 2.08 16.54
N PHE A 246 5.16 2.19 17.09
CA PHE A 246 6.38 1.76 16.40
C PHE A 246 6.38 0.26 16.07
N SER A 247 5.83 -0.59 16.94
CA SER A 247 5.63 -2.02 16.66
C SER A 247 4.82 -2.26 15.39
N VAL A 248 3.72 -1.52 15.25
CA VAL A 248 2.82 -1.60 14.10
C VAL A 248 3.55 -1.18 12.81
N LEU A 249 4.42 -0.17 12.89
CA LEU A 249 5.24 0.26 11.74
C LEU A 249 6.25 -0.80 11.33
N VAL A 250 6.91 -1.45 12.31
CA VAL A 250 7.86 -2.55 12.06
C VAL A 250 7.16 -3.74 11.40
N GLU A 251 6.00 -4.14 11.91
CA GLU A 251 5.20 -5.24 11.34
C GLU A 251 4.73 -4.94 9.90
N ARG A 252 4.43 -3.67 9.60
CA ARG A 252 3.86 -3.26 8.31
C ARG A 252 4.89 -2.82 7.27
N VAL A 253 6.17 -2.73 7.61
CA VAL A 253 7.22 -2.29 6.66
C VAL A 253 7.32 -3.18 5.42
N GLY A 254 6.91 -4.45 5.52
CA GLY A 254 6.78 -5.38 4.39
C GLY A 254 5.52 -5.20 3.53
N ASN A 255 4.58 -4.34 3.94
CA ASN A 255 3.34 -4.04 3.23
C ASN A 255 3.22 -2.51 3.00
N PRO A 256 3.70 -1.99 1.86
CA PRO A 256 3.74 -0.56 1.59
C PRO A 256 2.40 0.15 1.74
N SER A 257 1.30 -0.48 1.30
CA SER A 257 -0.05 0.11 1.43
C SER A 257 -0.45 0.31 2.89
N HIS A 258 -0.16 -0.67 3.76
CA HIS A 258 -0.53 -0.59 5.18
C HIS A 258 0.43 0.34 5.92
N LEU A 259 1.70 0.39 5.52
CA LEU A 259 2.67 1.33 6.08
C LEU A 259 2.27 2.78 5.80
N VAL A 260 1.89 3.10 4.56
CA VAL A 260 1.44 4.46 4.20
C VAL A 260 0.19 4.85 4.98
N GLU A 261 -0.78 3.94 5.11
CA GLU A 261 -1.99 4.18 5.91
C GLU A 261 -1.66 4.48 7.38
N GLU A 262 -0.76 3.71 8.01
CA GLU A 262 -0.33 3.99 9.38
C GLU A 262 0.47 5.28 9.50
N CYS A 263 1.30 5.62 8.51
CA CYS A 263 2.00 6.90 8.50
C CYS A 263 1.02 8.08 8.37
N ASP A 264 -0.06 7.92 7.59
CA ASP A 264 -1.13 8.91 7.49
C ASP A 264 -1.87 9.08 8.83
N LEU A 265 -2.24 7.98 9.50
CA LEU A 265 -2.86 8.01 10.83
C LEU A 265 -1.94 8.62 11.89
N LEU A 266 -0.71 8.14 11.98
CA LEU A 266 0.27 8.66 12.93
C LEU A 266 0.53 10.16 12.68
N SER A 267 0.59 10.61 11.42
CA SER A 267 0.80 12.03 11.12
C SER A 267 -0.33 12.93 11.63
N LEU A 268 -1.58 12.44 11.68
CA LEU A 268 -2.70 13.18 12.29
C LEU A 268 -2.49 13.36 13.80
N ALA A 269 -2.11 12.29 14.50
CA ALA A 269 -1.81 12.33 15.94
C ALA A 269 -0.59 13.22 16.26
N MET A 270 0.50 13.07 15.51
CA MET A 270 1.72 13.86 15.72
C MET A 270 1.50 15.36 15.49
N VAL A 271 0.79 15.74 14.41
CA VAL A 271 0.48 17.17 14.12
C VAL A 271 -0.47 17.76 15.16
N ALA A 272 -1.34 16.96 15.77
CA ALA A 272 -2.20 17.42 16.86
C ALA A 272 -1.41 17.74 18.14
N ARG A 273 -0.27 17.07 18.38
CA ARG A 273 0.54 17.23 19.59
C ARG A 273 1.80 18.07 19.42
N SER A 274 2.23 18.38 18.19
CA SER A 274 3.51 19.07 17.96
C SER A 274 3.49 19.97 16.72
N GLU A 275 3.89 21.23 16.92
CA GLU A 275 4.02 22.20 15.84
C GLU A 275 5.25 21.96 14.96
N ASP A 276 6.35 21.49 15.54
CA ASP A 276 7.60 21.17 14.85
C ASP A 276 7.89 19.68 15.02
N ILE A 277 8.24 18.99 13.94
CA ILE A 277 8.49 17.54 13.92
C ILE A 277 9.80 17.31 13.16
N LYS A 278 10.76 16.69 13.85
CA LYS A 278 12.14 16.51 13.40
C LYS A 278 12.52 15.03 13.36
N PHE A 279 12.08 14.34 12.31
CA PHE A 279 12.29 12.90 12.14
C PHE A 279 13.77 12.50 12.18
N GLU A 280 14.68 13.36 11.72
CA GLU A 280 16.13 13.13 11.76
C GLU A 280 16.68 12.89 13.18
N ARG A 281 16.00 13.42 14.22
CA ARG A 281 16.40 13.24 15.63
C ARG A 281 16.10 11.83 16.15
N PHE A 282 15.11 11.14 15.59
CA PHE A 282 14.73 9.82 16.07
C PHE A 282 15.70 8.72 15.63
N LYS A 283 16.30 8.84 14.44
CA LYS A 283 17.25 7.84 13.91
C LYS A 283 18.36 7.48 14.93
N PRO A 284 19.15 8.44 15.46
CA PRO A 284 20.21 8.11 16.41
C PRO A 284 19.67 7.48 17.70
N VAL A 285 18.53 7.94 18.21
CA VAL A 285 17.86 7.40 19.41
C VAL A 285 17.47 5.93 19.18
N MET A 286 16.79 5.65 18.07
CA MET A 286 16.39 4.29 17.67
C MET A 286 17.60 3.35 17.56
N LEU A 287 18.65 3.77 16.86
CA LEU A 287 19.82 2.92 16.67
C LEU A 287 20.62 2.72 17.97
N ALA A 288 20.66 3.70 18.86
CA ALA A 288 21.25 3.54 20.19
C ALA A 288 20.45 2.53 21.03
N ALA A 289 19.12 2.63 20.99
CA ALA A 289 18.24 1.72 21.70
C ALA A 289 18.38 0.28 21.21
N LEU A 290 18.35 0.07 19.89
CA LEU A 290 18.49 -1.26 19.29
C LEU A 290 19.84 -1.91 19.62
N ARG A 291 20.94 -1.16 19.60
CA ARG A 291 22.27 -1.67 20.00
C ARG A 291 22.30 -2.14 21.45
N SER A 292 21.63 -1.41 22.34
CA SER A 292 21.52 -1.77 23.75
C SER A 292 20.66 -3.01 23.98
N LEU A 293 19.63 -3.22 23.15
CA LEU A 293 18.70 -4.35 23.25
C LEU A 293 19.21 -5.62 22.56
N LEU A 294 20.09 -5.48 21.56
CA LEU A 294 20.63 -6.59 20.77
C LEU A 294 22.17 -6.65 20.80
N PRO A 295 22.83 -6.53 21.97
CA PRO A 295 24.28 -6.32 22.02
C PRO A 295 25.10 -7.52 21.51
N GLN A 296 24.53 -8.73 21.53
CA GLN A 296 25.21 -9.96 21.12
C GLN A 296 25.12 -10.24 19.62
N THR A 297 24.09 -9.74 18.95
CA THR A 297 23.83 -10.00 17.53
C THR A 297 24.12 -8.80 16.65
N TRP A 298 24.14 -7.58 17.22
CA TRP A 298 24.29 -6.35 16.46
C TRP A 298 25.51 -6.38 15.53
N SER A 299 25.26 -6.10 14.25
CA SER A 299 26.29 -6.05 13.22
C SER A 299 25.97 -4.96 12.20
N THR A 300 26.89 -4.72 11.26
CA THR A 300 26.65 -3.78 10.15
C THR A 300 25.40 -4.12 9.35
N ALA A 301 25.08 -5.41 9.18
CA ALA A 301 23.87 -5.83 8.48
C ALA A 301 22.58 -5.45 9.22
N HIS A 302 22.60 -5.47 10.57
CA HIS A 302 21.48 -5.02 11.40
C HIS A 302 21.32 -3.51 11.25
N GLU A 303 22.42 -2.77 11.35
CA GLU A 303 22.44 -1.33 11.21
C GLU A 303 21.87 -0.89 9.85
N GLU A 304 22.37 -1.44 8.74
CA GLU A 304 21.86 -1.16 7.39
C GLU A 304 20.36 -1.45 7.24
N ALA A 305 19.87 -2.56 7.83
CA ALA A 305 18.47 -2.93 7.76
C ALA A 305 17.58 -1.94 8.53
N TRP A 306 17.94 -1.60 9.76
CA TRP A 306 17.19 -0.65 10.59
C TRP A 306 17.29 0.80 10.08
N GLU A 307 18.42 1.20 9.51
CA GLU A 307 18.54 2.48 8.81
C GLU A 307 17.60 2.56 7.60
N TRP A 308 17.52 1.48 6.82
CA TRP A 308 16.59 1.39 5.70
C TRP A 308 15.12 1.45 6.15
N LEU A 309 14.77 0.73 7.23
CA LEU A 309 13.43 0.79 7.82
C LEU A 309 13.08 2.23 8.21
N TRP A 310 13.98 2.89 8.95
CA TRP A 310 13.72 4.25 9.39
C TRP A 310 13.63 5.23 8.22
N ALA A 311 14.53 5.15 7.24
CA ALA A 311 14.47 6.00 6.05
C ALA A 311 13.14 5.84 5.29
N THR A 312 12.60 4.62 5.26
CA THR A 312 11.30 4.33 4.64
C THR A 312 10.16 4.95 5.44
N ILE A 313 10.13 4.76 6.76
CA ILE A 313 9.12 5.33 7.66
C ILE A 313 9.18 6.86 7.63
N SER A 314 10.37 7.45 7.82
CA SER A 314 10.55 8.90 7.91
C SER A 314 10.15 9.60 6.61
N ARG A 315 10.41 8.99 5.44
CA ARG A 315 9.95 9.53 4.16
C ARG A 315 8.42 9.58 4.08
N ASN A 316 7.74 8.49 4.42
CA ASN A 316 6.28 8.45 4.43
C ASN A 316 5.70 9.43 5.45
N LEU A 317 6.23 9.46 6.68
CA LEU A 317 5.79 10.39 7.71
C LEU A 317 6.02 11.86 7.33
N THR A 318 7.12 12.18 6.65
CA THR A 318 7.38 13.53 6.14
C THR A 318 6.30 13.95 5.14
N GLU A 319 5.99 13.06 4.19
CA GLU A 319 4.96 13.32 3.18
C GLU A 319 3.57 13.45 3.80
N SER A 320 3.17 12.51 4.67
CA SER A 320 1.88 12.50 5.35
C SER A 320 1.72 13.71 6.27
N THR A 321 2.74 14.08 7.04
CA THR A 321 2.73 15.27 7.91
C THR A 321 2.56 16.55 7.11
N MET A 322 3.26 16.68 5.98
CA MET A 322 3.10 17.81 5.06
C MET A 322 1.67 17.88 4.53
N LYS A 323 1.09 16.75 4.09
CA LYS A 323 -0.31 16.67 3.63
C LYS A 323 -1.28 17.07 4.74
N VAL A 324 -1.15 16.53 5.94
CA VAL A 324 -2.03 16.86 7.08
C VAL A 324 -1.99 18.35 7.40
N ARG A 325 -0.79 18.93 7.54
CA ARG A 325 -0.63 20.37 7.82
C ARG A 325 -1.23 21.24 6.72
N ALA A 326 -1.05 20.83 5.47
CA ALA A 326 -1.54 21.58 4.33
C ALA A 326 -3.05 21.44 4.16
N PHE A 327 -3.64 20.26 4.36
CA PHE A 327 -5.04 19.99 4.06
C PHE A 327 -5.99 20.27 5.23
N LYS A 328 -5.58 20.04 6.48
CA LYS A 328 -6.46 20.18 7.66
C LYS A 328 -7.15 21.56 7.73
N PRO A 329 -6.46 22.71 7.54
CA PRO A 329 -7.10 24.02 7.54
C PRO A 329 -8.10 24.21 6.39
N TYR A 330 -7.82 23.68 5.20
CA TYR A 330 -8.69 23.83 4.03
C TYR A 330 -9.91 22.91 4.11
N ASN A 331 -9.75 21.72 4.70
CA ASN A 331 -10.88 20.88 5.04
C ASN A 331 -11.80 21.61 6.03
N THR A 332 -11.27 22.25 7.09
CA THR A 332 -12.09 23.10 7.97
C THR A 332 -12.80 24.22 7.22
N LYS A 333 -12.10 24.94 6.34
CA LYS A 333 -12.69 26.02 5.54
C LYS A 333 -13.78 25.52 4.58
N LEU A 334 -13.59 24.36 3.94
CA LEU A 334 -14.57 23.75 3.03
C LEU A 334 -15.91 23.56 3.75
N TYR A 335 -15.88 22.85 4.87
CA TYR A 335 -17.11 22.51 5.60
C TYR A 335 -17.78 23.73 6.25
N ALA A 336 -17.01 24.73 6.65
CA ALA A 336 -17.54 25.99 7.15
C ALA A 336 -18.20 26.84 6.04
N ALA A 337 -17.69 26.77 4.80
CA ALA A 337 -18.22 27.53 3.67
C ALA A 337 -19.43 26.87 2.98
N MET A 338 -19.62 25.56 3.15
CA MET A 338 -20.76 24.84 2.55
C MET A 338 -22.10 25.20 3.20
N THR A 339 -22.96 25.84 2.40
CA THR A 339 -24.39 26.04 2.72
C THR A 339 -25.16 24.71 2.74
N ASP A 340 -26.38 24.73 3.27
CA ASP A 340 -27.28 23.56 3.27
C ASP A 340 -27.68 23.13 1.85
N GLU A 341 -27.72 24.08 0.91
CA GLU A 341 -27.94 23.81 -0.51
C GLU A 341 -26.78 23.00 -1.12
N HIS A 342 -25.53 23.42 -0.89
CA HIS A 342 -24.36 22.65 -1.32
C HIS A 342 -24.36 21.23 -0.75
N LYS A 343 -24.72 21.08 0.53
CA LYS A 343 -24.84 19.76 1.18
C LYS A 343 -25.97 18.93 0.57
N GLU A 344 -27.12 19.52 0.24
CA GLU A 344 -28.20 18.79 -0.45
C GLU A 344 -27.80 18.35 -1.87
N THR A 345 -27.07 19.19 -2.61
CA THR A 345 -26.51 18.83 -3.92
C THR A 345 -25.60 17.61 -3.81
N PHE A 346 -24.71 17.57 -2.82
CA PHE A 346 -23.88 16.38 -2.59
C PHE A 346 -24.72 15.14 -2.27
N ARG A 347 -25.66 15.25 -1.32
CA ARG A 347 -26.51 14.15 -0.85
C ARG A 347 -27.35 13.52 -1.95
N THR A 348 -27.82 14.32 -2.90
CA THR A 348 -28.67 13.88 -4.02
C THR A 348 -27.88 13.36 -5.23
N THR A 349 -26.67 13.85 -5.43
CA THR A 349 -25.90 13.57 -6.66
C THR A 349 -24.98 12.36 -6.53
N VAL A 350 -24.41 12.10 -5.34
CA VAL A 350 -23.34 11.09 -5.19
C VAL A 350 -23.76 9.69 -5.61
N TYR A 351 -24.91 9.20 -5.13
CA TYR A 351 -25.40 7.86 -5.48
C TYR A 351 -25.86 7.77 -6.93
N THR A 352 -26.49 8.84 -7.45
CA THR A 352 -26.91 8.91 -8.85
C THR A 352 -25.71 8.74 -9.78
N LYS A 353 -24.61 9.47 -9.54
CA LYS A 353 -23.37 9.33 -10.32
C LYS A 353 -22.68 7.99 -10.08
N PHE A 354 -22.66 7.51 -8.83
CA PHE A 354 -22.01 6.25 -8.49
C PHE A 354 -22.68 5.06 -9.19
N PHE A 355 -24.01 5.02 -9.19
CA PHE A 355 -24.80 3.99 -9.85
C PHE A 355 -24.72 4.04 -11.38
N ALA A 356 -24.49 5.22 -11.95
CA ALA A 356 -24.22 5.36 -13.38
C ALA A 356 -22.84 4.82 -13.77
N LYS A 357 -21.82 5.02 -12.91
CA LYS A 357 -20.46 4.50 -13.13
C LYS A 357 -20.33 3.01 -12.83
N CYS A 358 -21.01 2.53 -11.81
CA CYS A 358 -20.93 1.16 -11.35
C CYS A 358 -22.34 0.58 -11.20
N VAL A 359 -22.91 0.13 -12.31
CA VAL A 359 -24.28 -0.42 -12.34
C VAL A 359 -24.44 -1.59 -11.39
N ALA A 360 -23.43 -2.47 -11.31
CA ALA A 360 -23.42 -3.62 -10.39
C ALA A 360 -23.54 -3.23 -8.90
N SER A 361 -23.20 -1.99 -8.53
CA SER A 361 -23.36 -1.54 -7.16
C SER A 361 -24.84 -1.37 -6.76
N GLN A 362 -25.75 -1.14 -7.71
CA GLN A 362 -27.16 -0.89 -7.44
C GLN A 362 -27.83 -2.05 -6.67
N ASP A 363 -27.43 -3.29 -6.95
CA ASP A 363 -27.98 -4.49 -6.30
C ASP A 363 -27.65 -4.57 -4.79
N LEU A 364 -26.61 -3.85 -4.35
CA LEU A 364 -26.19 -3.78 -2.95
C LEU A 364 -26.99 -2.73 -2.16
N PHE A 365 -27.58 -1.74 -2.83
CA PHE A 365 -28.29 -0.64 -2.18
C PHE A 365 -29.80 -0.82 -2.29
N LYS A 366 -30.37 -1.52 -1.30
CA LYS A 366 -31.83 -1.73 -1.17
C LYS A 366 -32.55 -0.64 -0.36
N GLN A 367 -31.83 0.40 0.05
CA GLN A 367 -32.35 1.45 0.93
C GLN A 367 -33.13 2.52 0.16
N SER A 368 -34.03 3.22 0.85
CA SER A 368 -34.77 4.34 0.27
C SER A 368 -33.85 5.53 -0.06
N GLN A 369 -34.28 6.40 -0.98
CA GLN A 369 -33.53 7.62 -1.31
C GLN A 369 -33.26 8.51 -0.09
N THR A 370 -34.21 8.61 0.84
CA THR A 370 -34.02 9.33 2.11
C THR A 370 -32.87 8.73 2.93
N ARG A 371 -32.77 7.40 2.98
CA ARG A 371 -31.69 6.73 3.69
C ARG A 371 -30.34 6.89 2.99
N LEU A 372 -30.32 6.87 1.65
CA LEU A 372 -29.10 7.12 0.89
C LEU A 372 -28.58 8.55 1.12
N ARG A 373 -29.45 9.56 1.15
CA ARG A 373 -29.07 10.95 1.51
C ARG A 373 -28.47 11.03 2.92
N TYR A 374 -29.05 10.33 3.89
CA TYR A 374 -28.49 10.23 5.24
C TYR A 374 -27.10 9.58 5.24
N ILE A 375 -26.90 8.52 4.46
CA ILE A 375 -25.57 7.87 4.37
C ILE A 375 -24.56 8.82 3.70
N ALA A 376 -24.94 9.53 2.65
CA ALA A 376 -24.08 10.53 2.00
C ALA A 376 -23.63 11.62 2.97
N ASP A 377 -24.52 12.08 3.85
CA ASP A 377 -24.19 13.02 4.92
C ASP A 377 -23.16 12.44 5.90
N ARG A 378 -23.32 11.16 6.30
CA ARG A 378 -22.35 10.46 7.15
C ARG A 378 -20.99 10.24 6.48
N VAL A 379 -20.96 9.99 5.18
CA VAL A 379 -19.73 9.88 4.39
C VAL A 379 -18.99 11.22 4.40
N MET A 380 -19.71 12.32 4.16
CA MET A 380 -19.13 13.66 4.23
C MET A 380 -18.64 13.99 5.64
N ALA A 381 -19.41 13.67 6.68
CA ALA A 381 -19.00 13.86 8.07
C ALA A 381 -17.74 13.06 8.41
N ALA A 382 -17.64 11.79 7.99
CA ALA A 382 -16.45 10.97 8.22
C ALA A 382 -15.18 11.57 7.59
N ALA A 383 -15.28 12.13 6.38
CA ALA A 383 -14.16 12.80 5.72
C ALA A 383 -13.73 14.11 6.40
N TYR A 384 -14.64 14.79 7.10
CA TYR A 384 -14.29 15.93 7.96
C TYR A 384 -13.65 15.46 9.25
N ASP A 385 -14.36 14.59 9.97
CA ASP A 385 -14.01 14.10 11.30
C ASP A 385 -12.64 13.42 11.32
N MET A 386 -12.25 12.73 10.24
CA MET A 386 -10.92 12.10 10.12
C MET A 386 -9.77 13.08 10.33
N MET A 387 -9.93 14.36 9.97
CA MET A 387 -8.88 15.38 10.19
C MET A 387 -9.02 16.16 11.50
N GLN A 388 -10.16 16.03 12.19
CA GLN A 388 -10.53 16.92 13.30
C GLN A 388 -10.65 16.20 14.64
N ARG A 389 -11.16 14.97 14.66
CA ARG A 389 -11.35 14.16 15.87
C ARG A 389 -10.07 13.43 16.27
N ASP A 390 -10.11 12.85 17.46
CA ASP A 390 -9.10 11.92 17.92
C ASP A 390 -8.95 10.76 16.92
N THR A 391 -7.69 10.44 16.58
CA THR A 391 -7.41 9.45 15.53
C THR A 391 -7.75 8.04 15.97
N SER A 392 -7.55 7.69 17.25
CA SER A 392 -7.87 6.37 17.78
C SER A 392 -9.39 6.12 17.75
N GLU A 393 -10.17 7.10 18.24
CA GLU A 393 -11.63 7.00 18.25
C GLU A 393 -12.20 6.86 16.82
N MET A 394 -11.64 7.62 15.86
CA MET A 394 -12.04 7.50 14.45
C MET A 394 -11.72 6.13 13.86
N VAL A 395 -10.55 5.57 14.15
CA VAL A 395 -10.18 4.22 13.68
C VAL A 395 -11.12 3.16 14.27
N ASP A 396 -11.50 3.27 15.54
CA ASP A 396 -12.45 2.35 16.19
C ASP A 396 -13.85 2.43 15.55
N ASP A 397 -14.39 3.65 15.38
CA ASP A 397 -15.69 3.89 14.75
C ASP A 397 -15.73 3.34 13.31
N LEU A 398 -14.67 3.60 12.53
CA LEU A 398 -14.55 3.14 11.16
C LEU A 398 -14.36 1.63 11.10
N SER A 399 -13.58 1.04 12.00
CA SER A 399 -13.41 -0.42 12.03
C SER A 399 -14.72 -1.12 12.38
N ALA A 400 -15.49 -0.61 13.35
CA ALA A 400 -16.83 -1.10 13.64
C ALA A 400 -17.78 -0.96 12.42
N LEU A 401 -17.63 0.10 11.64
CA LEU A 401 -18.36 0.26 10.37
C LEU A 401 -17.87 -0.74 9.30
N GLY A 402 -16.57 -1.00 9.20
CA GLY A 402 -15.97 -1.97 8.28
C GLY A 402 -16.48 -3.39 8.53
N LEU A 403 -16.59 -3.80 9.80
CA LEU A 403 -17.19 -5.09 10.17
C LEU A 403 -18.67 -5.20 9.74
N ARG A 404 -19.42 -4.10 9.76
CA ARG A 404 -20.78 -4.10 9.20
C ARG A 404 -20.78 -4.27 7.69
N HIS A 405 -19.81 -3.69 6.98
CA HIS A 405 -19.66 -3.87 5.52
C HIS A 405 -19.32 -5.32 5.16
N VAL A 406 -18.57 -6.03 6.00
CA VAL A 406 -18.39 -7.49 5.87
C VAL A 406 -19.75 -8.19 5.94
N GLY A 407 -20.58 -7.86 6.93
CA GLY A 407 -21.93 -8.43 7.06
C GLY A 407 -22.87 -8.11 5.90
N TYR A 408 -22.66 -6.99 5.22
CA TYR A 408 -23.40 -6.62 4.01
C TYR A 408 -22.85 -7.28 2.73
N GLY A 409 -21.66 -7.90 2.78
CA GLY A 409 -21.01 -8.48 1.62
C GLY A 409 -20.56 -7.44 0.59
N VAL A 410 -20.16 -6.24 1.04
CA VAL A 410 -19.74 -5.17 0.11
C VAL A 410 -18.38 -5.52 -0.51
N PRO A 411 -18.26 -5.58 -1.86
CA PRO A 411 -16.99 -5.80 -2.54
C PRO A 411 -16.03 -4.61 -2.34
N ILE A 412 -14.78 -4.89 -1.97
CA ILE A 412 -13.76 -3.87 -1.68
C ILE A 412 -13.40 -3.02 -2.91
N ASP A 413 -13.59 -3.57 -4.10
CA ASP A 413 -13.40 -2.95 -5.41
C ASP A 413 -14.36 -1.78 -5.66
N LEU A 414 -15.45 -1.67 -4.90
CA LEU A 414 -16.39 -0.55 -5.01
C LEU A 414 -15.95 0.69 -4.24
N PHE A 415 -15.02 0.57 -3.29
CA PHE A 415 -14.59 1.70 -2.45
C PHE A 415 -13.86 2.78 -3.26
N GLY A 416 -12.93 2.39 -4.13
CA GLY A 416 -12.22 3.32 -5.02
C GLY A 416 -13.17 4.15 -5.88
N PRO A 417 -13.99 3.51 -6.75
CA PRO A 417 -14.99 4.20 -7.56
C PRO A 417 -15.98 5.06 -6.76
N PHE A 418 -16.35 4.64 -5.55
CA PHE A 418 -17.20 5.42 -4.66
C PHE A 418 -16.48 6.69 -4.18
N THR A 419 -15.25 6.58 -3.68
CA THR A 419 -14.45 7.74 -3.26
C THR A 419 -14.20 8.72 -4.40
N ASP A 420 -13.88 8.24 -5.60
CA ASP A 420 -13.70 9.08 -6.79
C ASP A 420 -14.99 9.81 -7.17
N THR A 421 -16.14 9.16 -7.02
CA THR A 421 -17.44 9.79 -7.24
C THR A 421 -17.72 10.87 -6.21
N CYS A 422 -17.40 10.65 -4.93
CA CYS A 422 -17.51 11.69 -3.91
C CYS A 422 -16.68 12.92 -4.27
N VAL A 423 -15.44 12.72 -4.74
CA VAL A 423 -14.56 13.83 -5.15
C VAL A 423 -15.07 14.52 -6.42
N GLU A 424 -15.60 13.77 -7.39
CA GLU A 424 -16.20 14.36 -8.58
C GLU A 424 -17.42 15.24 -8.26
N VAL A 425 -18.19 14.89 -7.23
CA VAL A 425 -19.34 15.67 -6.79
C VAL A 425 -18.92 16.88 -5.95
N ILE A 426 -17.88 16.76 -5.11
CA ILE A 426 -17.41 17.90 -4.30
C ILE A 426 -16.75 18.98 -5.16
N LYS A 427 -16.08 18.59 -6.26
CA LYS A 427 -15.34 19.50 -7.12
C LYS A 427 -16.17 20.70 -7.61
N PRO A 428 -17.32 20.53 -8.30
CA PRO A 428 -18.14 21.68 -8.72
C PRO A 428 -18.65 22.50 -7.54
N ILE A 429 -19.00 21.87 -6.41
CA ILE A 429 -19.44 22.57 -5.20
C ILE A 429 -18.34 23.51 -4.70
N VAL A 430 -17.08 23.06 -4.65
CA VAL A 430 -15.95 23.88 -4.21
C VAL A 430 -15.71 25.07 -5.14
N LEU A 431 -15.91 24.89 -6.44
CA LEU A 431 -15.73 25.96 -7.43
C LEU A 431 -16.80 27.06 -7.32
N GLU A 432 -17.96 26.75 -6.73
CA GLU A 432 -19.05 27.70 -6.46
C GLU A 432 -18.88 28.47 -5.14
N LEU A 433 -17.96 28.03 -4.25
CA LEU A 433 -17.77 28.68 -2.96
C LEU A 433 -17.18 30.10 -3.11
N PRO A 434 -17.62 31.05 -2.27
CA PRO A 434 -17.09 32.41 -2.30
C PRO A 434 -15.60 32.42 -1.94
N ASN A 435 -14.79 33.06 -2.78
CA ASN A 435 -13.36 33.20 -2.56
C ASN A 435 -13.09 34.10 -1.34
N SER A 436 -12.72 33.51 -0.21
CA SER A 436 -12.17 34.26 0.91
C SER A 436 -10.71 34.58 0.61
N VAL A 437 -10.46 35.70 -0.06
CA VAL A 437 -9.08 36.19 -0.28
C VAL A 437 -8.45 36.44 1.09
N SER A 438 -7.52 35.60 1.53
CA SER A 438 -6.71 35.90 2.72
C SER A 438 -5.25 35.50 2.52
N SER A 439 -4.44 36.53 2.28
CA SER A 439 -3.01 36.67 2.57
C SER A 439 -2.01 35.81 1.78
N LYS A 440 -1.17 36.53 1.02
CA LYS A 440 0.11 36.17 0.41
C LYS A 440 1.02 35.29 1.30
N LYS A 441 0.81 33.99 1.31
CA LYS A 441 1.86 33.03 1.65
C LYS A 441 1.94 32.03 0.52
N ASP A 442 3.06 32.03 -0.18
CA ASP A 442 3.38 31.06 -1.22
C ASP A 442 3.28 29.65 -0.59
N MET A 443 2.15 28.98 -0.81
CA MET A 443 1.93 27.61 -0.36
C MET A 443 2.09 26.69 -1.55
N LEU A 444 3.07 25.79 -1.46
CA LEU A 444 3.22 24.70 -2.41
C LEU A 444 2.16 23.63 -2.09
N CYS A 445 1.39 23.24 -3.10
CA CYS A 445 0.54 22.06 -2.98
C CYS A 445 1.44 20.82 -2.83
N PRO A 446 1.23 19.98 -1.80
CA PRO A 446 1.97 18.73 -1.66
C PRO A 446 1.73 17.72 -2.79
N ALA A 447 0.60 17.82 -3.51
CA ALA A 447 0.21 16.89 -4.57
C ALA A 447 0.90 17.17 -5.92
N ASP A 448 1.10 18.44 -6.28
CA ASP A 448 1.58 18.86 -7.60
C ASP A 448 2.93 19.58 -7.51
N ARG A 449 4.01 18.84 -7.21
CA ARG A 449 5.41 19.31 -6.96
C ARG A 449 6.05 20.29 -7.98
N ALA A 450 5.32 20.92 -8.91
CA ALA A 450 5.88 21.85 -9.90
C ALA A 450 4.97 22.98 -10.42
N HIS A 451 3.74 23.21 -9.94
CA HIS A 451 2.84 24.20 -10.57
C HIS A 451 2.39 25.32 -9.62
N TYR A 452 2.76 26.57 -9.94
CA TYR A 452 2.23 27.77 -9.32
C TYR A 452 0.81 28.03 -9.83
N LEU A 453 -0.20 27.72 -9.01
CA LEU A 453 -1.58 28.12 -9.26
C LEU A 453 -1.83 29.55 -8.72
N PRO A 454 -2.70 30.35 -9.36
CA PRO A 454 -3.27 31.56 -8.74
C PRO A 454 -3.87 31.26 -7.35
N GLU A 455 -3.76 32.20 -6.40
CA GLU A 455 -4.12 31.99 -4.98
C GLU A 455 -5.55 31.44 -4.75
N CYS A 456 -6.51 31.92 -5.55
CA CYS A 456 -7.89 31.42 -5.55
C CYS A 456 -7.99 29.94 -5.99
N GLU A 457 -7.30 29.60 -7.08
CA GLU A 457 -7.28 28.24 -7.64
C GLU A 457 -6.55 27.29 -6.69
N LEU A 458 -5.50 27.77 -6.01
CA LEU A 458 -4.80 27.02 -4.98
C LEU A 458 -5.73 26.70 -3.79
N GLN A 459 -6.50 27.65 -3.28
CA GLN A 459 -7.40 27.39 -2.15
C GLN A 459 -8.45 26.31 -2.48
N GLN A 460 -9.10 26.43 -3.64
CA GLN A 460 -10.07 25.46 -4.11
C GLN A 460 -9.43 24.09 -4.34
N HIS A 461 -8.25 24.06 -4.97
CA HIS A 461 -7.48 22.83 -5.15
C HIS A 461 -7.14 22.16 -3.81
N MET A 462 -6.69 22.91 -2.81
CA MET A 462 -6.37 22.38 -1.48
C MET A 462 -7.62 21.87 -0.73
N MET A 463 -8.79 22.48 -0.93
CA MET A 463 -10.06 21.95 -0.40
C MET A 463 -10.42 20.60 -1.04
N ILE A 464 -10.29 20.49 -2.37
CA ILE A 464 -10.59 19.27 -3.13
C ILE A 464 -9.63 18.16 -2.73
N GLU A 465 -8.31 18.43 -2.73
CA GLU A 465 -7.29 17.44 -2.38
C GLU A 465 -7.33 17.07 -0.90
N GLY A 466 -7.66 18.01 -0.01
CA GLY A 466 -7.88 17.72 1.40
C GLY A 466 -9.08 16.78 1.63
N PHE A 467 -10.18 17.01 0.92
CA PHE A 467 -11.34 16.11 0.95
C PHE A 467 -11.00 14.74 0.33
N ARG A 468 -10.30 14.71 -0.81
CA ARG A 468 -9.84 13.46 -1.46
C ARG A 468 -8.97 12.64 -0.54
N TRP A 469 -8.00 13.26 0.13
CA TRP A 469 -7.10 12.57 1.04
C TRP A 469 -7.86 11.98 2.23
N SER A 470 -8.75 12.75 2.87
CA SER A 470 -9.48 12.25 4.05
C SER A 470 -10.47 11.14 3.70
N ILE A 471 -11.25 11.29 2.62
CA ILE A 471 -12.17 10.22 2.21
C ILE A 471 -11.43 8.97 1.74
N GLY A 472 -10.26 9.13 1.10
CA GLY A 472 -9.39 8.02 0.73
C GLY A 472 -8.82 7.29 1.94
N LEU A 473 -8.44 8.00 3.01
CA LEU A 473 -8.01 7.40 4.27
C LEU A 473 -9.16 6.64 4.95
N VAL A 474 -10.36 7.23 5.02
CA VAL A 474 -11.57 6.56 5.53
C VAL A 474 -11.83 5.25 4.79
N ALA A 475 -11.76 5.27 3.45
CA ALA A 475 -11.98 4.08 2.63
C ALA A 475 -10.92 3.00 2.86
N ARG A 476 -9.64 3.38 2.99
CA ARG A 476 -8.55 2.43 3.28
C ARG A 476 -8.72 1.72 4.62
N ILE A 477 -9.08 2.45 5.68
CA ILE A 477 -9.37 1.86 7.00
C ILE A 477 -10.51 0.85 6.91
N LEU A 478 -11.61 1.22 6.23
CA LEU A 478 -12.76 0.32 6.02
C LEU A 478 -12.36 -0.93 5.24
N MET A 479 -11.61 -0.76 4.15
CA MET A 479 -11.12 -1.87 3.33
C MET A 479 -10.22 -2.81 4.13
N ARG A 480 -9.29 -2.26 4.93
CA ARG A 480 -8.41 -3.04 5.81
C ARG A 480 -9.22 -3.92 6.76
N THR A 481 -10.22 -3.35 7.45
CA THR A 481 -11.09 -4.12 8.33
C THR A 481 -11.89 -5.19 7.59
N ILE A 482 -12.35 -4.91 6.37
CA ILE A 482 -13.05 -5.90 5.55
C ILE A 482 -12.13 -7.06 5.16
N THR A 483 -10.87 -6.76 4.82
CA THR A 483 -9.91 -7.78 4.36
C THR A 483 -9.30 -8.60 5.49
N GLU A 484 -9.06 -7.99 6.65
CA GLU A 484 -8.29 -8.59 7.75
C GLU A 484 -9.16 -8.99 8.94
N GLY A 485 -10.40 -8.50 9.02
CA GLY A 485 -11.29 -8.74 10.15
C GLY A 485 -10.96 -7.87 11.38
N SER A 486 -11.59 -8.18 12.52
CA SER A 486 -11.50 -7.43 13.77
C SER A 486 -10.18 -7.59 14.52
N THR A 487 -9.32 -8.52 14.12
CA THR A 487 -8.08 -8.87 14.84
C THR A 487 -6.92 -7.92 14.58
N ALA A 488 -6.91 -7.18 13.47
CA ALA A 488 -5.82 -6.24 13.14
C ALA A 488 -5.92 -4.89 13.86
N VAL A 489 -7.09 -4.54 14.41
CA VAL A 489 -7.38 -3.23 15.02
C VAL A 489 -7.29 -3.28 16.55
N MET A 490 -7.38 -4.48 17.14
CA MET A 490 -7.42 -4.70 18.59
C MET A 490 -6.08 -5.20 19.14
N GLN A 491 -4.94 -4.68 18.66
CA GLN A 491 -3.74 -4.76 19.48
C GLN A 491 -3.89 -3.71 20.60
N PRO A 492 -3.94 -4.12 21.88
CA PRO A 492 -3.98 -3.16 22.97
C PRO A 492 -2.72 -2.31 22.90
N GLY A 493 -2.87 -0.99 22.87
CA GLY A 493 -1.75 -0.09 23.08
C GLY A 493 -0.99 -0.48 24.36
N PRO A 494 0.31 -0.15 24.47
CA PRO A 494 1.06 -0.42 25.69
C PRO A 494 0.31 0.22 26.87
N PRO A 495 0.29 -0.43 28.05
CA PRO A 495 -0.34 0.16 29.22
C PRO A 495 0.26 1.54 29.46
N CYS A 496 -0.59 2.56 29.44
CA CYS A 496 -0.18 3.92 29.76
C CYS A 496 0.32 3.95 31.21
N ASP A 497 1.62 4.16 31.42
CA ASP A 497 2.26 4.33 32.74
C ASP A 497 1.87 5.65 33.46
N LEU A 498 0.73 6.25 33.10
CA LEU A 498 0.17 7.43 33.75
C LEU A 498 -1.20 7.10 34.36
N GLY A 499 -1.19 6.32 35.44
CA GLY A 499 -1.98 6.57 36.65
C GLY A 499 -3.48 6.87 36.56
N TYR A 500 -4.18 6.56 35.47
CA TYR A 500 -5.64 6.66 35.38
C TYR A 500 -6.21 5.38 34.80
N CYS A 501 -6.65 4.50 35.70
CA CYS A 501 -7.46 3.34 35.41
C CYS A 501 -8.66 3.69 34.52
N CYS A 502 -8.69 3.18 33.30
CA CYS A 502 -9.93 2.78 32.65
C CYS A 502 -9.88 1.28 32.41
N SER A 503 -10.31 0.54 33.44
CA SER A 503 -10.50 -0.90 33.41
C SER A 503 -11.51 -1.31 32.34
N VAL A 504 -11.06 -2.14 31.41
CA VAL A 504 -11.88 -2.98 30.52
C VAL A 504 -12.76 -3.88 31.38
N GLY A 505 -14.05 -3.57 31.50
CA GLY A 505 -14.96 -4.37 32.32
C GLY A 505 -16.30 -3.76 32.69
N ALA A 506 -16.90 -2.89 31.87
CA ALA A 506 -18.21 -2.31 32.19
C ALA A 506 -19.07 -1.98 30.96
N CYS A 507 -19.36 -2.98 30.10
CA CYS A 507 -20.53 -2.89 29.23
C CYS A 507 -21.14 -4.25 28.87
N ARG A 508 -21.39 -5.09 29.88
CA ARG A 508 -22.49 -6.07 29.82
C ARG A 508 -23.75 -5.37 30.34
N ARG A 509 -24.49 -4.67 29.49
CA ARG A 509 -25.87 -4.28 29.84
C ARG A 509 -26.72 -5.54 29.95
N ARG A 510 -27.04 -5.91 31.18
CA ARG A 510 -28.19 -6.74 31.53
C ARG A 510 -29.43 -6.15 30.88
N VAL A 511 -29.99 -6.85 29.90
CA VAL A 511 -31.43 -6.77 29.63
C VAL A 511 -32.10 -7.50 30.78
N GLN A 512 -32.45 -6.78 31.84
CA GLN A 512 -33.46 -7.24 32.78
C GLN A 512 -34.82 -6.89 32.18
N ALA A 513 -35.45 -7.91 31.60
CA ALA A 513 -36.89 -7.94 31.47
C ALA A 513 -37.50 -7.92 32.87
N SER A 514 -38.39 -6.97 33.13
CA SER A 514 -39.35 -7.04 34.22
C SER A 514 -40.76 -7.01 33.62
N PRO A 515 -41.72 -7.73 34.22
CA PRO A 515 -42.87 -8.25 33.49
C PRO A 515 -44.09 -7.32 33.54
N THR A 516 -44.82 -7.33 32.41
CA THR A 516 -46.29 -7.20 32.28
C THR A 516 -46.99 -6.00 32.94
N ARG A 517 -47.33 -4.98 32.14
CA ARG A 517 -48.66 -4.80 31.52
C ARG A 517 -48.62 -3.69 30.48
#